data_AF-A0A507B3I5-F1
#
_entry.id   AF-A0A507B3I5-F1
#
_cell.length_a   1.000
_cell.length_b   1.000
_cell.length_c   1.000
_cell.angle_alpha   90.00
_cell.angle_beta   90.00
_cell.angle_gamma   90.00
#
_symmetry.space_group_name_H-M   'P 1'
#
loop_
_entity.id
_entity.type
_entity.pdbx_description
1 polymer ?
#
loop_
_entity_poly.entity_id
_entity_poly.type
_entity_poly.pdbx_seq_one_letter_code
_entity_poly.pdbx_strand_id
1 'polypeptide(L)'
;MVLTSRLVLAISLLTPATYAGVSPLDPPLNTGALDGQVDAERYIKICHAKYDQCRDEMSHGNSSYAAGCRSPENWIYASDFSEATPFLDRPDIVGIQTLYRWKETENPQNRYDFSEIRENLAAARSKGKKLWVQIQDRTFYVNSNPVPNYLHTPLYDNGSVPQCDGTNCEADFQPSGYAVAQWNKHVRRRFQALLNAMANEPDGEIYGVNLAETAISVEAWPRTQLEPDLNATENPNPQTGKQFTKEEFQNYAVNCLGVNIIFWATSTPWLNETQPNGR
;
A
#
# COMPACT_ATOMS: atom_id res chain seq x y z
N MET A 1 11.57 -15.90 -14.86
CA MET A 1 11.55 -15.32 -13.50
C MET A 1 11.13 -13.86 -13.67
N VAL A 2 9.83 -13.61 -13.73
CA VAL A 2 9.26 -12.27 -13.95
C VAL A 2 8.77 -11.82 -12.58
N LEU A 3 9.47 -10.87 -11.96
CA LEU A 3 8.88 -10.10 -10.87
C LEU A 3 7.85 -9.17 -11.52
N THR A 4 6.57 -9.53 -11.42
CA THR A 4 5.51 -8.56 -11.72
C THR A 4 5.48 -7.56 -10.57
N SER A 5 5.84 -6.31 -10.87
CA SER A 5 5.73 -5.18 -9.95
C SER A 5 4.28 -5.06 -9.49
N ARG A 6 3.94 -5.57 -8.30
CA ARG A 6 2.62 -5.39 -7.69
C ARG A 6 2.62 -4.10 -6.86
N LEU A 7 1.75 -3.19 -7.26
CA LEU A 7 1.46 -1.91 -6.62
C LEU A 7 0.92 -2.15 -5.20
N VAL A 8 1.43 -1.45 -4.19
CA VAL A 8 0.85 -1.41 -2.84
C VAL A 8 0.08 -0.10 -2.72
N LEU A 9 -1.24 -0.15 -2.90
CA LEU A 9 -2.12 1.00 -2.73
C LEU A 9 -2.64 1.03 -1.29
N ALA A 10 -1.94 1.72 -0.38
CA ALA A 10 -2.43 1.91 0.98
C ALA A 10 -3.56 2.95 0.99
N ILE A 11 -4.82 2.50 0.95
CA ILE A 11 -5.99 3.35 1.18
C ILE A 11 -6.12 3.60 2.69
N SER A 12 -5.76 4.80 3.15
CA SER A 12 -6.07 5.24 4.52
C SER A 12 -7.54 5.65 4.61
N LEU A 13 -8.39 4.79 5.16
CA LEU A 13 -9.76 5.14 5.52
C LEU A 13 -9.79 5.79 6.90
N LEU A 14 -10.01 7.10 6.96
CA LEU A 14 -10.40 7.80 8.19
C LEU A 14 -11.61 8.68 7.91
N THR A 15 -12.80 8.21 8.27
CA THR A 15 -13.88 9.03 8.85
C THR A 15 -14.79 8.16 9.74
N PRO A 16 -15.27 8.64 10.90
CA PRO A 16 -16.23 7.92 11.72
C PRO A 16 -17.66 8.32 11.29
N ALA A 17 -18.44 7.37 10.79
CA ALA A 17 -19.90 7.54 10.71
C ALA A 17 -20.52 6.90 11.95
N THR A 18 -21.10 7.75 12.79
CA THR A 18 -21.94 7.41 13.94
C THR A 18 -23.08 6.46 13.53
N TYR A 19 -23.07 5.23 14.04
CA TYR A 19 -24.19 4.31 13.93
C TYR A 19 -25.18 4.59 15.07
N ALA A 20 -26.33 5.18 14.74
CA ALA A 20 -27.48 5.29 15.65
C ALA A 20 -28.67 4.52 15.04
N GLY A 21 -29.10 3.50 15.79
CA GLY A 21 -30.30 2.64 15.71
C GLY A 21 -31.24 2.71 14.51
N VAL A 22 -31.44 1.55 13.88
CA VAL A 22 -32.70 1.20 13.18
C VAL A 22 -33.11 -0.23 13.56
N SER A 23 -34.39 -0.37 13.92
CA SER A 23 -35.07 -1.55 14.49
C SER A 23 -35.34 -2.64 13.43
N PRO A 24 -35.48 -3.95 13.78
CA PRO A 24 -35.38 -5.05 12.81
C PRO A 24 -36.70 -5.43 12.10
N LEU A 25 -37.54 -4.49 11.69
CA LEU A 25 -38.84 -4.81 11.04
C LEU A 25 -39.19 -3.94 9.82
N ASP A 26 -38.21 -3.62 8.97
CA ASP A 26 -38.51 -3.15 7.61
C ASP A 26 -38.49 -4.32 6.61
N PRO A 27 -39.48 -4.43 5.71
CA PRO A 27 -39.52 -5.49 4.70
C PRO A 27 -38.36 -5.35 3.71
N PRO A 28 -37.92 -6.45 3.06
CA PRO A 28 -36.74 -6.44 2.21
C PRO A 28 -36.91 -5.40 1.10
N LEU A 29 -35.94 -4.48 1.03
CA LEU A 29 -35.75 -3.62 -0.13
C LEU A 29 -35.71 -4.53 -1.36
N ASN A 30 -36.63 -4.28 -2.27
CA ASN A 30 -36.77 -4.97 -3.53
C ASN A 30 -35.48 -4.73 -4.34
N THR A 31 -34.51 -5.64 -4.21
CA THR A 31 -33.30 -5.65 -5.04
C THR A 31 -33.70 -6.18 -6.42
N GLY A 32 -34.36 -5.31 -7.20
CA GLY A 32 -34.32 -5.43 -8.65
C GLY A 32 -32.85 -5.58 -9.05
N ALA A 33 -32.57 -6.59 -9.87
CA ALA A 33 -31.24 -7.00 -10.27
C ALA A 33 -30.30 -5.80 -10.46
N LEU A 34 -29.25 -5.73 -9.63
CA LEU A 34 -28.17 -4.76 -9.77
C LEU A 34 -27.42 -5.11 -11.05
N ASP A 35 -27.81 -4.44 -12.14
CA ASP A 35 -27.11 -4.49 -13.42
C ASP A 35 -25.76 -3.76 -13.26
N GLY A 36 -24.69 -4.53 -13.04
CA GLY A 36 -23.35 -4.03 -12.72
C GLY A 36 -22.68 -3.19 -13.82
N GLN A 37 -23.25 -3.11 -15.02
CA GLN A 37 -22.74 -2.24 -16.09
C GLN A 37 -23.05 -0.76 -15.88
N VAL A 38 -24.20 -0.43 -15.27
CA VAL A 38 -24.68 0.97 -15.19
C VAL A 38 -23.88 1.80 -14.18
N ASP A 39 -23.29 1.18 -13.16
CA ASP A 39 -22.50 1.88 -12.13
C ASP A 39 -21.06 2.14 -12.59
N ALA A 40 -20.46 1.20 -13.34
CA ALA A 40 -19.12 1.36 -13.90
C ALA A 40 -19.06 2.51 -14.92
N GLU A 41 -19.99 2.57 -15.87
CA GLU A 41 -20.04 3.66 -16.87
C GLU A 41 -20.24 5.05 -16.22
N ARG A 42 -21.06 5.12 -15.17
CA ARG A 42 -21.28 6.35 -14.40
C ARG A 42 -20.03 6.77 -13.63
N TYR A 43 -19.34 5.82 -13.00
CA TYR A 43 -18.10 6.06 -12.27
C TYR A 43 -16.97 6.53 -13.19
N ILE A 44 -16.80 5.86 -14.34
CA ILE A 44 -15.85 6.23 -15.40
C ILE A 44 -16.14 7.65 -15.90
N LYS A 45 -17.41 7.98 -16.14
CA LYS A 45 -17.79 9.32 -16.60
C LYS A 45 -17.42 10.42 -15.60
N ILE A 46 -17.57 10.17 -14.30
CA ILE A 46 -17.20 11.13 -13.24
C ILE A 46 -15.66 11.29 -13.18
N CYS A 47 -14.94 10.17 -13.25
CA CYS A 47 -13.48 10.14 -13.25
C CYS A 47 -12.91 10.88 -14.46
N HIS A 48 -13.41 10.58 -15.66
CA HIS A 48 -13.00 11.22 -16.91
C HIS A 48 -13.34 12.71 -16.93
N ALA A 49 -14.52 13.12 -16.47
CA ALA A 49 -14.89 14.54 -16.44
C ALA A 49 -13.97 15.37 -15.54
N LYS A 50 -13.59 14.84 -14.36
CA LYS A 50 -12.63 15.52 -13.47
C LYS A 50 -11.21 15.53 -14.06
N TYR A 51 -10.81 14.43 -14.70
CA TYR A 51 -9.53 14.32 -15.39
C TYR A 51 -9.39 15.31 -16.55
N ASP A 52 -10.39 15.36 -17.44
CA ASP A 52 -10.43 16.28 -18.58
C ASP A 52 -10.42 17.74 -18.11
N GLN A 53 -11.18 18.07 -17.06
CA GLN A 53 -11.14 19.39 -16.43
C GLN A 53 -9.72 19.77 -15.97
N CYS A 54 -9.04 18.89 -15.22
CA CYS A 54 -7.68 19.17 -14.75
C CYS A 54 -6.66 19.29 -15.90
N ARG A 55 -6.78 18.45 -16.94
CA ARG A 55 -5.90 18.49 -18.12
C ARG A 55 -6.05 19.81 -18.88
N ASP A 56 -7.28 20.24 -19.09
CA ASP A 56 -7.58 21.47 -19.84
C ASP A 56 -7.10 22.70 -19.05
N GLU A 57 -7.23 22.73 -17.72
CA GLU A 57 -6.69 23.78 -16.85
C GLU A 57 -5.15 23.88 -16.89
N MET A 58 -4.44 22.75 -16.90
CA MET A 58 -2.96 22.73 -17.01
C MET A 58 -2.46 23.25 -18.36
N SER A 59 -3.21 22.99 -19.45
CA SER A 59 -2.82 23.44 -20.80
C SER A 59 -3.01 24.94 -21.05
N HIS A 60 -3.88 25.62 -20.29
CA HIS A 60 -4.19 27.05 -20.47
C HIS A 60 -3.48 28.00 -19.48
N GLY A 61 -2.61 27.49 -18.60
CA GLY A 61 -1.73 28.31 -17.75
C GLY A 61 -2.45 29.21 -16.72
N ASN A 62 -3.72 28.92 -16.41
CA ASN A 62 -4.55 29.81 -15.59
C ASN A 62 -4.48 29.44 -14.10
N SER A 63 -3.59 30.12 -13.37
CA SER A 63 -3.25 29.88 -11.95
C SER A 63 -4.40 30.10 -10.95
N SER A 64 -5.49 30.79 -11.30
CA SER A 64 -6.50 31.24 -10.33
C SER A 64 -7.65 30.28 -10.06
N TYR A 65 -7.74 29.15 -10.78
CA TYR A 65 -8.76 28.11 -10.58
C TYR A 65 -8.20 26.72 -10.22
N ALA A 66 -6.88 26.58 -10.04
CA ALA A 66 -6.18 25.33 -9.70
C ALA A 66 -6.47 24.77 -8.27
N ALA A 67 -7.55 25.18 -7.64
CA ALA A 67 -7.95 24.70 -6.31
C ALA A 67 -8.42 23.22 -6.30
N GLY A 68 -8.67 22.63 -7.48
CA GLY A 68 -9.15 21.25 -7.61
C GLY A 68 -8.09 20.19 -7.95
N CYS A 69 -6.99 20.56 -8.61
CA CYS A 69 -5.98 19.61 -9.09
C CYS A 69 -4.79 19.58 -8.12
N ARG A 70 -4.95 18.87 -7.01
CA ARG A 70 -3.87 18.67 -6.03
C ARG A 70 -2.86 17.67 -6.58
N SER A 71 -1.56 17.91 -6.36
CA SER A 71 -0.55 16.86 -6.60
C SER A 71 -0.42 15.97 -5.37
N PRO A 72 -0.33 14.63 -5.53
CA PRO A 72 -0.13 13.74 -4.41
C PRO A 72 1.30 13.84 -3.89
N GLU A 73 1.49 13.56 -2.60
CA GLU A 73 2.81 13.31 -2.04
C GLU A 73 3.35 11.98 -2.60
N ASN A 74 4.55 12.01 -3.19
CA ASN A 74 5.18 10.81 -3.71
C ASN A 74 6.15 10.24 -2.67
N TRP A 75 5.96 8.98 -2.37
CA TRP A 75 6.77 8.22 -1.44
C TRP A 75 7.41 7.05 -2.16
N ILE A 76 8.60 6.64 -1.74
CA ILE A 76 9.24 5.41 -2.25
C ILE A 76 8.84 4.26 -1.34
N TYR A 77 8.34 3.18 -1.92
CA TYR A 77 8.23 1.89 -1.24
C TYR A 77 9.48 1.06 -1.55
N ALA A 78 10.11 0.56 -0.50
CA ALA A 78 11.23 -0.36 -0.59
C ALA A 78 11.17 -1.40 0.53
N SER A 79 11.56 -2.64 0.24
CA SER A 79 11.60 -3.68 1.29
C SER A 79 12.78 -3.48 2.22
N ASP A 80 13.88 -2.95 1.69
CA ASP A 80 15.08 -2.56 2.41
C ASP A 80 15.32 -1.05 2.17
N PHE A 81 15.64 -0.30 3.23
CA PHE A 81 15.85 1.15 3.13
C PHE A 81 16.90 1.53 2.09
N SER A 82 17.95 0.71 1.96
CA SER A 82 19.07 0.97 1.05
C SER A 82 18.64 1.04 -0.42
N GLU A 83 17.60 0.32 -0.83
CA GLU A 83 17.05 0.34 -2.20
C GLU A 83 16.46 1.71 -2.56
N ALA A 84 15.98 2.46 -1.56
CA ALA A 84 15.42 3.80 -1.77
C ALA A 84 16.48 4.90 -1.86
N THR A 85 17.72 4.63 -1.39
CA THR A 85 18.83 5.60 -1.33
C THR A 85 19.04 6.40 -2.61
N PRO A 86 19.02 5.79 -3.83
CA PRO A 86 19.24 6.53 -5.08
C PRO A 86 18.20 7.63 -5.35
N PHE A 87 17.03 7.58 -4.71
CA PHE A 87 15.92 8.49 -4.96
C PHE A 87 15.79 9.58 -3.87
N LEU A 88 16.59 9.54 -2.80
CA LEU A 88 16.38 10.41 -1.64
C LEU A 88 16.84 11.86 -1.86
N ASP A 89 17.66 12.13 -2.87
CA ASP A 89 18.01 13.51 -3.23
C ASP A 89 16.97 14.18 -4.15
N ARG A 90 15.95 13.43 -4.59
CA ARG A 90 14.90 13.96 -5.46
C ARG A 90 13.96 14.92 -4.71
N PRO A 91 13.69 16.12 -5.23
CA PRO A 91 12.81 17.09 -4.56
C PRO A 91 11.32 16.69 -4.64
N ASP A 92 10.94 15.86 -5.61
CA ASP A 92 9.55 15.41 -5.81
C ASP A 92 9.16 14.19 -4.96
N ILE A 93 10.07 13.70 -4.12
CA ILE A 93 9.87 12.60 -3.16
C ILE A 93 9.81 13.16 -1.73
N VAL A 94 8.76 12.82 -0.98
CA VAL A 94 8.52 13.29 0.39
C VAL A 94 9.16 12.36 1.43
N GLY A 95 9.17 11.06 1.18
CA GLY A 95 9.62 10.08 2.15
C GLY A 95 9.73 8.65 1.60
N ILE A 96 10.02 7.74 2.52
CA ILE A 96 10.19 6.31 2.25
C ILE A 96 9.25 5.51 3.14
N GLN A 97 8.59 4.50 2.58
CA GLN A 97 8.01 3.38 3.31
C GLN A 97 8.98 2.20 3.28
N THR A 98 9.38 1.72 4.46
CA THR A 98 10.29 0.58 4.62
C THR A 98 9.70 -0.48 5.53
N LEU A 99 10.00 -1.74 5.22
CA LEU A 99 9.53 -2.93 5.91
C LEU A 99 10.46 -3.31 7.07
N TYR A 100 9.88 -3.64 8.23
CA TYR A 100 10.59 -4.19 9.39
C TYR A 100 9.88 -5.44 9.89
N ARG A 101 10.62 -6.52 10.14
CA ARG A 101 10.03 -7.81 10.52
C ARG A 101 9.80 -7.87 12.01
N TRP A 102 8.67 -8.43 12.43
CA TRP A 102 8.40 -8.63 13.86
C TRP A 102 9.48 -9.50 14.53
N LYS A 103 9.89 -10.60 13.86
CA LYS A 103 10.95 -11.48 14.35
C LYS A 103 12.27 -10.76 14.67
N GLU A 104 12.59 -9.70 13.94
CA GLU A 104 13.84 -8.92 14.09
C GLU A 104 13.68 -7.85 15.18
N THR A 105 12.53 -7.19 15.21
CA THR A 105 12.23 -6.10 16.16
C THR A 105 11.92 -6.58 17.58
N GLU A 106 11.64 -7.87 17.77
CA GLU A 106 11.45 -8.46 19.10
C GLU A 106 12.13 -9.83 19.25
N ASN A 107 13.34 -9.85 19.80
CA ASN A 107 14.10 -11.09 19.98
C ASN A 107 15.07 -10.97 21.18
N PRO A 108 14.86 -11.61 22.35
CA PRO A 108 13.76 -12.51 22.79
C PRO A 108 12.52 -11.76 23.34
N GLN A 109 11.56 -12.48 23.96
CA GLN A 109 10.33 -11.91 24.52
C GLN A 109 10.60 -10.67 25.40
N ASN A 110 9.87 -9.58 25.14
CA ASN A 110 10.00 -8.27 25.83
C ASN A 110 11.36 -7.58 25.65
N ARG A 111 12.18 -8.02 24.70
CA ARG A 111 13.38 -7.30 24.29
C ARG A 111 13.19 -6.82 22.88
N TYR A 112 13.00 -5.50 22.77
CA TYR A 112 12.77 -4.83 21.51
C TYR A 112 14.08 -4.26 20.98
N ASP A 113 14.31 -4.43 19.69
CA ASP A 113 15.42 -3.81 18.99
C ASP A 113 14.89 -2.96 17.84
N PHE A 114 14.91 -1.64 18.03
CA PHE A 114 14.51 -0.66 17.02
C PHE A 114 15.73 0.09 16.45
N SER A 115 16.94 -0.47 16.57
CA SER A 115 18.17 0.15 16.04
C SER A 115 18.05 0.47 14.56
N GLU A 116 17.61 -0.48 13.75
CA GLU A 116 17.42 -0.29 12.31
C GLU A 116 16.41 0.84 12.01
N ILE A 117 15.30 0.91 12.74
CA ILE A 117 14.31 1.98 12.60
C ILE A 117 14.95 3.34 12.90
N ARG A 118 15.75 3.44 13.98
CA ARG A 118 16.44 4.70 14.37
C ARG A 118 17.48 5.11 13.33
N GLU A 119 18.25 4.16 12.82
CA GLU A 119 19.26 4.40 11.78
C GLU A 119 18.58 4.91 10.49
N ASN A 120 17.51 4.27 10.06
CA ASN A 120 16.75 4.66 8.87
C ASN A 120 16.01 5.98 9.06
N LEU A 121 15.47 6.28 10.25
CA LEU A 121 14.92 7.59 10.60
C LEU A 121 15.97 8.69 10.46
N ALA A 122 17.16 8.48 11.04
CA ALA A 122 18.26 9.44 10.96
C ALA A 122 18.74 9.63 9.51
N ALA A 123 18.85 8.55 8.75
CA ALA A 123 19.23 8.59 7.34
C ALA A 123 18.22 9.36 6.49
N ALA A 124 16.92 9.07 6.62
CA ALA A 124 15.85 9.80 5.93
C ALA A 124 15.87 11.29 6.30
N ARG A 125 15.97 11.60 7.60
CA ARG A 125 16.02 12.97 8.10
C ARG A 125 17.22 13.76 7.58
N SER A 126 18.39 13.12 7.46
CA SER A 126 19.59 13.75 6.91
C SER A 126 19.41 14.23 5.45
N LYS A 127 18.44 13.64 4.74
CA LYS A 127 18.03 14.00 3.38
C LYS A 127 16.75 14.85 3.33
N GLY A 128 16.26 15.31 4.48
CA GLY A 128 14.99 16.04 4.59
C GLY A 128 13.77 15.18 4.26
N LYS A 129 13.88 13.86 4.36
CA LYS A 129 12.81 12.89 4.07
C LYS A 129 12.17 12.36 5.34
N LYS A 130 10.94 11.90 5.21
CA LYS A 130 10.16 11.25 6.27
C LYS A 130 10.24 9.72 6.14
N LEU A 131 10.05 9.01 7.25
CA LEU A 131 9.97 7.55 7.26
C LEU A 131 8.54 7.09 7.61
N TRP A 132 8.03 6.18 6.80
CA TRP A 132 6.83 5.39 7.04
C TRP A 132 7.25 3.94 7.32
N VAL A 133 6.71 3.35 8.37
CA VAL A 133 7.12 2.02 8.85
C VAL A 133 6.07 0.99 8.48
N GLN A 134 6.46 -0.04 7.74
CA GLN A 134 5.63 -1.22 7.53
C GLN A 134 6.08 -2.34 8.48
N ILE A 135 5.20 -2.78 9.38
CA ILE A 135 5.48 -3.95 10.23
C ILE A 135 5.02 -5.23 9.53
N GLN A 136 5.98 -6.12 9.28
CA GLN A 136 5.76 -7.38 8.58
C GLN A 136 5.49 -8.52 9.57
N ASP A 137 4.29 -9.08 9.47
CA ASP A 137 3.80 -10.19 10.29
C ASP A 137 3.54 -11.47 9.45
N ARG A 138 4.11 -11.53 8.25
CA ARG A 138 4.00 -12.66 7.32
C ARG A 138 5.23 -12.81 6.45
N THR A 139 5.46 -14.01 5.93
CA THR A 139 6.55 -14.33 5.02
C THR A 139 6.01 -15.03 3.79
N PHE A 140 6.69 -14.89 2.65
CA PHE A 140 6.36 -15.53 1.37
C PHE A 140 7.42 -16.55 0.98
N TYR A 141 8.04 -17.18 1.99
CA TYR A 141 9.03 -18.23 1.82
C TYR A 141 8.83 -19.32 2.87
N VAL A 142 8.80 -20.58 2.43
CA VAL A 142 8.56 -21.75 3.28
C VAL A 142 9.63 -21.99 4.35
N ASN A 143 10.82 -21.44 4.17
CA ASN A 143 11.95 -21.56 5.08
C ASN A 143 12.08 -20.35 6.04
N SER A 144 11.14 -19.41 6.01
CA SER A 144 11.17 -18.21 6.83
C SER A 144 9.87 -18.07 7.60
N ASN A 145 9.97 -18.00 8.92
CA ASN A 145 8.82 -17.82 9.80
C ASN A 145 8.77 -16.38 10.33
N PRO A 146 7.60 -15.69 10.29
CA PRO A 146 7.49 -14.28 10.68
C PRO A 146 7.57 -14.04 12.19
N VAL A 147 7.38 -15.07 13.03
CA VAL A 147 7.36 -14.89 14.49
C VAL A 147 8.72 -15.02 15.16
N PRO A 148 8.97 -14.27 16.26
CA PRO A 148 10.05 -14.54 17.18
C PRO A 148 10.10 -16.01 17.65
N ASN A 149 11.30 -16.55 17.82
CA ASN A 149 11.49 -17.97 18.14
C ASN A 149 10.76 -18.43 19.42
N TYR A 150 10.59 -17.54 20.40
CA TYR A 150 9.90 -17.84 21.66
C TYR A 150 8.40 -18.12 21.49
N LEU A 151 7.82 -17.75 20.33
CA LEU A 151 6.43 -18.05 19.99
C LEU A 151 6.23 -19.48 19.47
N HIS A 152 7.29 -20.23 19.22
CA HIS A 152 7.19 -21.65 18.84
C HIS A 152 6.99 -22.56 20.07
N THR A 153 5.88 -22.34 20.80
CA THR A 153 5.50 -23.14 21.97
C THR A 153 3.98 -23.39 22.00
N PRO A 154 3.51 -24.40 22.76
CA PRO A 154 2.07 -24.75 22.81
C PRO A 154 1.15 -23.60 23.25
N LEU A 155 1.64 -22.68 24.10
CA LEU A 155 0.86 -21.52 24.54
C LEU A 155 0.42 -20.64 23.37
N TYR A 156 1.25 -20.56 22.33
CA TYR A 156 1.04 -19.71 21.17
C TYR A 156 0.55 -20.50 19.94
N ASP A 157 0.33 -21.81 20.08
CA ASP A 157 0.02 -22.69 18.95
C ASP A 157 1.03 -22.53 17.80
N ASN A 158 2.32 -22.56 18.16
CA ASN A 158 3.47 -22.26 17.29
C ASN A 158 3.55 -20.83 16.71
N GLY A 159 2.61 -19.94 17.02
CA GLY A 159 2.65 -18.51 16.73
C GLY A 159 2.23 -18.09 15.32
N SER A 160 2.28 -19.02 14.36
CA SER A 160 2.03 -18.77 12.94
C SER A 160 1.43 -20.00 12.27
N VAL A 161 0.74 -19.79 11.15
CA VAL A 161 0.25 -20.86 10.28
C VAL A 161 0.88 -20.75 8.89
N PRO A 162 1.02 -21.86 8.15
CA PRO A 162 1.38 -21.78 6.75
C PRO A 162 0.28 -21.07 5.96
N GLN A 163 0.67 -20.32 4.93
CA GLN A 163 -0.24 -19.72 3.95
C GLN A 163 -0.04 -20.38 2.58
N CYS A 164 -1.03 -20.26 1.72
CA CYS A 164 -1.01 -20.77 0.35
C CYS A 164 -1.54 -19.67 -0.59
N ASP A 165 -0.77 -19.39 -1.65
CA ASP A 165 -1.12 -18.43 -2.70
C ASP A 165 -1.43 -19.14 -4.05
N GLY A 166 -1.62 -20.47 -4.01
CA GLY A 166 -1.97 -21.28 -5.17
C GLY A 166 -3.44 -21.16 -5.57
N THR A 167 -3.78 -21.63 -6.77
CA THR A 167 -5.15 -21.55 -7.32
C THR A 167 -6.13 -22.56 -6.72
N ASN A 168 -5.64 -23.52 -5.93
CA ASN A 168 -6.46 -24.60 -5.36
C ASN A 168 -6.01 -24.98 -3.93
N CYS A 169 -5.87 -23.99 -3.05
CA CYS A 169 -5.41 -24.20 -1.68
C CYS A 169 -6.34 -25.06 -0.81
N GLU A 170 -7.59 -25.25 -1.20
CA GLU A 170 -8.54 -26.12 -0.48
C GLU A 170 -8.28 -27.62 -0.73
N ALA A 171 -7.98 -28.00 -1.97
CA ALA A 171 -7.76 -29.41 -2.33
C ALA A 171 -6.28 -29.80 -2.39
N ASP A 172 -5.38 -28.86 -2.68
CA ASP A 172 -3.93 -29.09 -2.76
C ASP A 172 -3.18 -27.94 -2.08
N PHE A 173 -3.12 -28.00 -0.74
CA PHE A 173 -2.46 -26.98 0.05
C PHE A 173 -0.94 -27.10 -0.07
N GLN A 174 -0.33 -26.17 -0.80
CA GLN A 174 1.12 -26.02 -0.90
C GLN A 174 1.55 -24.75 -0.15
N PRO A 175 2.32 -24.87 0.94
CA PRO A 175 2.80 -23.69 1.66
C PRO A 175 3.62 -22.78 0.75
N SER A 176 3.27 -21.49 0.68
CA SER A 176 4.05 -20.42 0.05
C SER A 176 4.75 -19.54 1.08
N GLY A 177 4.47 -19.73 2.37
CA GLY A 177 5.02 -18.92 3.46
C GLY A 177 4.22 -19.09 4.73
N TYR A 178 4.26 -18.09 5.62
CA TYR A 178 3.56 -18.15 6.90
C TYR A 178 2.92 -16.81 7.26
N ALA A 179 1.77 -16.87 7.92
CA ALA A 179 1.11 -15.72 8.54
C ALA A 179 1.07 -15.89 10.05
N VAL A 180 1.21 -14.78 10.79
CA VAL A 180 1.02 -14.76 12.23
C VAL A 180 -0.42 -15.17 12.60
N ALA A 181 -0.55 -16.04 13.61
CA ALA A 181 -1.83 -16.51 14.11
C ALA A 181 -2.52 -15.47 15.01
N GLN A 182 -2.91 -14.32 14.45
CA GLN A 182 -3.48 -13.18 15.20
C GLN A 182 -4.79 -13.52 15.96
N TRP A 183 -5.47 -14.62 15.62
CA TRP A 183 -6.63 -15.11 16.39
C TRP A 183 -6.23 -15.73 17.73
N ASN A 184 -4.99 -16.23 17.89
CA ASN A 184 -4.50 -16.66 19.18
C ASN A 184 -4.28 -15.43 20.07
N LYS A 185 -5.05 -15.35 21.17
CA LYS A 185 -5.00 -14.20 22.09
C LYS A 185 -3.61 -13.94 22.68
N HIS A 186 -2.78 -14.97 22.86
CA HIS A 186 -1.42 -14.83 23.39
C HIS A 186 -0.49 -14.22 22.34
N VAL A 187 -0.60 -14.66 21.09
CA VAL A 187 0.16 -14.11 19.95
C VAL A 187 -0.22 -12.65 19.72
N ARG A 188 -1.52 -12.35 19.62
CA ARG A 188 -2.02 -10.98 19.45
C ARG A 188 -1.55 -10.03 20.55
N ARG A 189 -1.51 -10.48 21.81
CA ARG A 189 -0.99 -9.66 22.93
C ARG A 189 0.50 -9.35 22.77
N ARG A 190 1.29 -10.26 22.21
CA ARG A 190 2.70 -10.00 21.92
C ARG A 190 2.87 -8.98 20.80
N PHE A 191 2.10 -9.12 19.74
CA PHE A 191 2.12 -8.14 18.64
C PHE A 191 1.68 -6.74 19.11
N GLN A 192 0.63 -6.64 19.93
CA GLN A 192 0.22 -5.39 20.56
C GLN A 192 1.29 -4.81 21.48
N ALA A 193 2.05 -5.65 22.20
CA ALA A 193 3.16 -5.20 23.03
C ALA A 193 4.31 -4.63 22.20
N LEU A 194 4.61 -5.23 21.03
CA LEU A 194 5.54 -4.65 20.05
C LEU A 194 5.09 -3.25 19.61
N LEU A 195 3.84 -3.11 19.16
CA LEU A 195 3.31 -1.82 18.72
C LEU A 195 3.33 -0.76 19.84
N ASN A 196 3.02 -1.17 21.07
CA ASN A 196 3.12 -0.30 22.24
C ASN A 196 4.57 0.11 22.54
N ALA A 197 5.53 -0.81 22.41
CA ALA A 197 6.95 -0.48 22.56
C ALA A 197 7.42 0.48 21.46
N MET A 198 7.02 0.24 20.21
CA MET A 198 7.28 1.13 19.09
C MET A 198 6.69 2.52 19.28
N ALA A 199 5.52 2.66 19.91
CA ALA A 199 4.92 3.97 20.16
C ALA A 199 5.76 4.84 21.12
N ASN A 200 6.61 4.23 21.95
CA ASN A 200 7.40 4.93 22.97
C ASN A 200 8.85 5.25 22.54
N GLU A 201 9.37 4.66 21.46
CA GLU A 201 10.81 4.70 21.13
C GLU A 201 11.24 5.73 20.06
N PRO A 202 10.36 6.23 19.18
CA PRO A 202 10.64 7.38 18.32
C PRO A 202 9.74 8.60 18.60
N ASP A 203 8.96 8.61 19.70
CA ASP A 203 7.99 9.65 20.12
C ASP A 203 7.75 10.79 19.11
N GLY A 204 6.89 10.53 18.11
CA GLY A 204 6.49 11.51 17.10
C GLY A 204 7.34 11.59 15.82
N GLU A 205 8.44 10.83 15.69
CA GLU A 205 9.30 10.87 14.49
C GLU A 205 8.85 9.93 13.36
N ILE A 206 8.15 8.83 13.67
CA ILE A 206 7.54 7.98 12.64
C ILE A 206 6.35 8.73 12.03
N TYR A 207 6.37 8.94 10.71
CA TYR A 207 5.32 9.69 10.02
C TYR A 207 4.03 8.90 9.88
N GLY A 208 4.14 7.58 9.68
CA GLY A 208 3.01 6.68 9.52
C GLY A 208 3.43 5.23 9.72
N VAL A 209 2.45 4.40 10.05
CA VAL A 209 2.63 2.95 10.18
C VAL A 209 1.57 2.25 9.34
N ASN A 210 1.98 1.25 8.55
CA ASN A 210 1.06 0.28 7.97
C ASN A 210 1.43 -1.14 8.43
N LEU A 211 0.45 -2.02 8.42
CA LEU A 211 0.65 -3.45 8.63
C LEU A 211 0.66 -4.13 7.27
N ALA A 212 1.32 -5.29 7.18
CA ALA A 212 1.31 -6.08 5.95
C ALA A 212 -0.14 -6.40 5.52
N GLU A 213 -0.47 -6.08 4.27
CA GLU A 213 -1.78 -6.34 3.70
C GLU A 213 -1.96 -7.83 3.37
N THR A 214 -3.19 -8.33 3.51
CA THR A 214 -3.65 -9.57 2.85
C THR A 214 -3.87 -9.29 1.37
N ALA A 215 -2.80 -9.29 0.58
CA ALA A 215 -2.95 -9.31 -0.86
C ALA A 215 -3.59 -10.64 -1.25
N ILE A 216 -4.80 -10.59 -1.81
CA ILE A 216 -5.37 -11.70 -2.56
C ILE A 216 -4.81 -11.64 -3.98
N SER A 217 -4.31 -12.75 -4.50
CA SER A 217 -4.11 -12.89 -5.94
C SER A 217 -5.45 -13.34 -6.54
N VAL A 218 -6.15 -12.44 -7.22
CA VAL A 218 -7.32 -12.81 -8.03
C VAL A 218 -6.85 -13.14 -9.45
N GLU A 219 -7.25 -14.30 -9.97
CA GLU A 219 -7.09 -14.62 -11.39
C GLU A 219 -7.86 -13.60 -12.23
N ALA A 220 -7.22 -13.12 -13.31
CA ALA A 220 -7.80 -12.14 -14.21
C ALA A 220 -8.99 -12.75 -15.01
N TRP A 221 -10.21 -12.47 -14.57
CA TRP A 221 -11.44 -12.59 -15.38
C TRP A 221 -11.40 -11.51 -16.52
N PRO A 222 -12.12 -11.63 -17.66
CA PRO A 222 -11.81 -10.88 -18.88
C PRO A 222 -11.79 -9.37 -18.65
N ARG A 223 -10.66 -8.75 -19.03
CA ARG A 223 -10.31 -7.36 -18.74
C ARG A 223 -11.26 -6.38 -19.44
N THR A 224 -12.13 -5.75 -18.66
CA THR A 224 -12.36 -4.30 -18.75
C THR A 224 -11.64 -3.65 -17.56
N GLN A 225 -10.32 -3.79 -17.51
CA GLN A 225 -9.50 -3.29 -16.40
C GLN A 225 -9.10 -1.85 -16.72
N LEU A 226 -9.80 -0.90 -16.10
CA LEU A 226 -9.68 0.55 -16.33
C LEU A 226 -8.71 1.24 -15.36
N GLU A 227 -7.87 0.47 -14.67
CA GLU A 227 -6.84 1.00 -13.79
C GLU A 227 -5.61 1.39 -14.63
N PRO A 228 -5.05 2.60 -14.43
CA PRO A 228 -3.82 3.01 -15.09
C PRO A 228 -2.66 2.07 -14.70
N ASP A 229 -1.94 1.53 -15.70
CA ASP A 229 -0.72 0.76 -15.50
C ASP A 229 0.46 1.48 -16.16
N LEU A 230 1.53 1.68 -15.41
CA LEU A 230 2.75 2.30 -15.95
C LEU A 230 3.53 1.36 -16.89
N ASN A 231 3.13 0.09 -17.00
CA ASN A 231 3.71 -0.88 -17.92
C ASN A 231 2.82 -1.14 -19.16
N ALA A 232 3.20 -0.62 -20.33
CA ALA A 232 2.37 -0.66 -21.55
C ALA A 232 2.11 -2.04 -22.10
N THR A 233 2.96 -3.03 -21.80
CA THR A 233 2.81 -4.36 -22.41
C THR A 233 1.56 -5.08 -21.93
N GLU A 234 1.03 -4.70 -20.77
CA GLU A 234 -0.11 -5.38 -20.16
C GLU A 234 -1.40 -4.55 -20.22
N ASN A 235 -1.33 -3.23 -20.09
CA ASN A 235 -2.51 -2.36 -20.16
C ASN A 235 -2.16 -0.93 -20.67
N PRO A 236 -2.03 -0.72 -21.99
CA PRO A 236 -1.74 0.60 -22.54
C PRO A 236 -2.94 1.53 -22.37
N ASN A 237 -2.68 2.84 -22.32
CA ASN A 237 -3.72 3.85 -22.30
C ASN A 237 -4.61 3.69 -23.55
N PRO A 238 -5.94 3.47 -23.39
CA PRO A 238 -6.83 3.15 -24.50
C PRO A 238 -7.02 4.31 -25.48
N GLN A 239 -6.70 5.54 -25.07
CA GLN A 239 -6.78 6.73 -25.92
C GLN A 239 -5.51 6.94 -26.75
N THR A 240 -4.34 6.64 -26.19
CA THR A 240 -3.04 6.94 -26.82
C THR A 240 -2.33 5.71 -27.37
N GLY A 241 -2.70 4.51 -26.92
CA GLY A 241 -2.02 3.25 -27.21
C GLY A 241 -0.62 3.13 -26.57
N LYS A 242 -0.26 4.04 -25.66
CA LYS A 242 1.07 4.12 -25.02
C LYS A 242 1.01 3.80 -23.52
N GLN A 243 2.17 3.74 -22.87
CA GLN A 243 2.27 3.67 -21.41
C GLN A 243 1.54 4.85 -20.78
N PHE A 244 0.85 4.62 -19.66
CA PHE A 244 0.36 5.72 -18.85
C PHE A 244 1.56 6.52 -18.33
N THR A 245 1.48 7.85 -18.37
CA THR A 245 2.52 8.72 -17.79
C THR A 245 2.35 8.83 -16.27
N LYS A 246 3.40 9.31 -15.58
CA LYS A 246 3.31 9.67 -14.15
C LYS A 246 2.15 10.64 -13.89
N GLU A 247 1.99 11.64 -14.74
CA GLU A 247 0.95 12.67 -14.61
C GLU A 247 -0.44 12.08 -14.78
N GLU A 248 -0.64 11.21 -15.77
CA GLU A 248 -1.91 10.50 -15.98
C GLU A 248 -2.28 9.66 -14.76
N PHE A 249 -1.31 8.93 -14.20
CA PHE A 249 -1.50 8.11 -13.01
C PHE A 249 -1.83 8.96 -11.77
N GLN A 250 -1.07 10.04 -11.53
CA GLN A 250 -1.29 10.95 -10.39
C GLN A 250 -2.65 11.64 -10.49
N ASN A 251 -3.04 12.06 -11.70
CA ASN A 251 -4.33 12.68 -11.93
C ASN A 251 -5.47 11.70 -11.65
N TYR A 252 -5.37 10.45 -12.11
CA TYR A 252 -6.35 9.42 -11.75
C TYR A 252 -6.40 9.21 -10.22
N ALA A 253 -5.25 9.04 -9.59
CA ALA A 253 -5.16 8.82 -8.15
C ALA A 253 -5.83 9.96 -7.36
N VAL A 254 -5.57 11.21 -7.69
CA VAL A 254 -6.15 12.34 -6.96
C VAL A 254 -7.60 12.59 -7.34
N ASN A 255 -7.93 12.63 -8.64
CA ASN A 255 -9.23 13.11 -9.09
C ASN A 255 -10.31 12.01 -9.07
N CYS A 256 -9.90 10.76 -9.23
CA CYS A 256 -10.78 9.60 -9.23
C CYS A 256 -10.82 8.94 -7.86
N LEU A 257 -9.65 8.66 -7.27
CA LEU A 257 -9.57 7.96 -5.98
C LEU A 257 -9.54 8.92 -4.77
N GLY A 258 -9.23 10.20 -4.97
CA GLY A 258 -9.15 11.17 -3.87
C GLY A 258 -7.91 11.03 -2.99
N VAL A 259 -6.87 10.30 -3.43
CA VAL A 259 -5.71 10.02 -2.57
C VAL A 259 -4.81 11.26 -2.42
N ASN A 260 -4.10 11.33 -1.29
CA ASN A 260 -3.09 12.37 -1.05
C ASN A 260 -1.66 11.86 -1.07
N ILE A 261 -1.47 10.54 -1.03
CA ILE A 261 -0.17 9.88 -0.93
C ILE A 261 -0.15 8.74 -1.96
N ILE A 262 0.97 8.60 -2.68
CA ILE A 262 1.25 7.44 -3.54
C ILE A 262 2.61 6.86 -3.13
N PHE A 263 2.64 5.54 -2.93
CA PHE A 263 3.87 4.78 -2.73
C PHE A 263 4.31 4.14 -4.05
N TRP A 264 5.51 4.47 -4.49
CA TRP A 264 6.10 4.02 -5.73
C TRP A 264 7.18 2.98 -5.46
N ALA A 265 7.10 1.81 -6.10
CA ALA A 265 8.20 0.85 -6.07
C ALA A 265 9.44 1.47 -6.76
N THR A 266 10.64 1.13 -6.28
CA THR A 266 11.93 1.58 -6.86
C THR A 266 12.10 1.22 -8.34
N SER A 267 11.39 0.18 -8.81
CA SER A 267 11.36 -0.27 -10.21
C SER A 267 10.46 0.57 -11.12
N THR A 268 9.70 1.54 -10.58
CA THR A 268 8.76 2.33 -11.36
C THR A 268 9.48 3.14 -12.46
N PRO A 269 9.04 3.09 -13.74
CA PRO A 269 9.79 3.69 -14.85
C PRO A 269 10.18 5.17 -14.67
N TRP A 270 9.22 6.02 -14.26
CA TRP A 270 9.44 7.47 -14.16
C TRP A 270 10.50 7.87 -13.11
N LEU A 271 10.78 7.01 -12.12
CA LEU A 271 11.82 7.26 -11.12
C LEU A 271 13.23 7.20 -11.72
N ASN A 272 13.39 6.42 -12.79
CA ASN A 272 14.66 6.14 -13.45
C ASN A 272 14.87 6.97 -14.72
N GLU A 273 13.85 7.72 -15.14
CA GLU A 273 13.96 8.69 -16.22
C GLU A 273 14.72 9.93 -15.74
N THR A 274 15.69 10.38 -16.55
CA THR A 274 16.34 11.69 -16.36
C THR A 274 15.28 12.77 -16.38
N GLN A 275 15.07 13.43 -15.24
CA GLN A 275 14.14 14.57 -15.17
C GLN A 275 14.57 15.61 -16.21
N PRO A 276 13.67 16.11 -17.07
CA PRO A 276 14.00 17.19 -17.98
C PRO A 276 14.49 18.37 -17.13
N ASN A 277 15.74 18.78 -17.38
CA ASN A 277 16.47 19.79 -16.63
C ASN A 277 15.57 20.97 -16.23
N GLY A 278 15.24 21.07 -14.94
CA GLY A 278 14.58 22.23 -14.36
C GLY A 278 15.48 23.45 -14.52
N ARG A 279 15.04 24.40 -15.34
CA ARG A 279 15.49 25.79 -15.29
C ARG A 279 14.68 26.56 -14.27
#